data_AF-A0A417Z669-F1
#
_entry.id   AF-A0A417Z669-F1
#
_cell.length_a   1.000
_cell.length_b   1.000
_cell.length_c   1.000
_cell.angle_alpha   90.00
_cell.angle_beta   90.00
_cell.angle_gamma   90.00
#
_symmetry.space_group_name_H-M   'P 1'
#
loop_
_entity.id
_entity.type
_entity.pdbx_description
1 polymer ?
#
loop_
_entity_poly.entity_id
_entity_poly.type
_entity_poly.pdbx_seq_one_letter_code
_entity_poly.pdbx_strand_id
1 'polypeptide(L)'
;MKITSDKSINFSLSEIAEGGVQEKFAAEMKKVADNILDLNTEAKTKRKVTLELILEPNDNRDAVDVTVNVKSKLAPQVGVATTLLLGRNADTGIIEANELKSGIPGQTYIDEDGQLKTDTGEPIDKVAKDSKVIDLQKNKG
;
A
#
# COMPACT_ATOMS: atom_id res chain seq x y z
N MET A 1 -27.21 -7.22 36.26
CA MET A 1 -26.62 -5.97 36.77
C MET A 1 -27.30 -4.81 36.07
N LYS A 2 -28.34 -4.20 36.68
CA LYS A 2 -28.99 -3.00 36.14
C LYS A 2 -28.15 -1.80 36.61
N ILE A 3 -27.49 -1.12 35.67
CA ILE A 3 -26.87 0.18 35.96
C ILE A 3 -28.02 1.18 36.04
N THR A 4 -28.41 1.53 37.26
CA THR A 4 -29.25 2.70 37.55
C THR A 4 -28.50 3.94 37.07
N SER A 5 -28.98 4.55 35.99
CA SER A 5 -28.41 5.80 35.46
C SER A 5 -29.10 6.99 36.12
N ASP A 6 -28.42 7.62 37.08
CA ASP A 6 -28.68 9.03 37.38
C ASP A 6 -28.27 9.85 36.15
N LYS A 7 -29.21 10.01 35.21
CA LYS A 7 -28.95 10.65 33.92
C LYS A 7 -29.12 12.17 34.04
N SER A 8 -28.21 12.83 34.78
CA SER A 8 -28.13 14.30 34.82
C SER A 8 -27.60 14.89 33.51
N ILE A 9 -26.92 14.08 32.68
CA ILE A 9 -26.43 14.44 31.35
C ILE A 9 -27.21 13.64 30.30
N ASN A 10 -28.10 14.32 29.56
CA ASN A 10 -28.87 13.71 28.49
C ASN A 10 -28.24 13.97 27.12
N PHE A 11 -27.11 13.30 26.86
CA PHE A 11 -26.39 13.37 25.59
C PHE A 11 -26.07 11.94 25.10
N SER A 12 -26.84 11.44 24.13
CA SER A 12 -26.77 10.04 23.66
C SER A 12 -26.09 9.96 22.30
N LEU A 13 -25.10 9.06 22.15
CA LEU A 13 -24.33 8.87 20.91
C LEU A 13 -25.20 8.58 19.68
N SER A 14 -26.28 7.82 19.85
CA SER A 14 -27.22 7.47 18.77
C SER A 14 -28.12 8.63 18.33
N GLU A 15 -28.24 9.67 19.16
CA GLU A 15 -29.14 10.80 18.93
C GLU A 15 -28.38 12.08 18.51
N ILE A 16 -27.04 12.08 18.56
CA ILE A 16 -26.22 13.22 18.14
C ILE A 16 -26.49 13.54 16.68
N ALA A 17 -26.78 14.83 16.41
CA ALA A 17 -27.08 15.34 15.07
C ALA A 17 -28.17 14.50 14.37
N GLU A 18 -29.27 14.22 15.08
CA GLU A 18 -30.43 13.47 14.59
C GLU A 18 -30.09 12.07 14.06
N GLY A 19 -29.06 11.44 14.65
CA GLY A 19 -28.57 10.12 14.21
C GLY A 19 -27.52 10.18 13.10
N GLY A 20 -27.09 11.36 12.65
CA GLY A 20 -26.06 11.50 11.62
C GLY A 20 -24.71 10.86 12.00
N VAL A 21 -24.39 10.81 13.30
CA VAL A 21 -23.19 10.07 13.78
C VAL A 21 -23.35 8.56 13.59
N GLN A 22 -24.55 8.04 13.81
CA GLN A 22 -24.85 6.62 13.63
C GLN A 22 -24.76 6.20 12.17
N GLU A 23 -25.22 7.05 11.24
CA GLU A 23 -25.08 6.81 9.80
C GLU A 23 -23.61 6.78 9.37
N LYS A 24 -22.80 7.75 9.82
CA LYS A 24 -21.35 7.77 9.54
C LYS A 24 -20.64 6.54 10.12
N PHE A 25 -21.00 6.12 11.32
CA PHE A 25 -20.47 4.90 11.92
C PHE A 25 -20.85 3.65 11.11
N ALA A 26 -22.11 3.53 10.70
CA ALA A 26 -22.57 2.42 9.87
C ALA A 26 -21.81 2.35 8.54
N ALA A 27 -21.56 3.51 7.91
CA ALA A 27 -20.77 3.59 6.67
C ALA A 27 -19.32 3.11 6.86
N GLU A 28 -18.65 3.53 7.94
CA GLU A 28 -17.29 3.07 8.24
C GLU A 28 -17.25 1.57 8.61
N MET A 29 -18.27 1.08 9.33
CA MET A 29 -18.40 -0.35 9.62
C MET A 29 -18.59 -1.19 8.35
N LYS A 30 -19.34 -0.69 7.37
CA LYS A 30 -19.47 -1.34 6.06
C LYS A 30 -18.11 -1.45 5.36
N LYS A 31 -17.32 -0.37 5.31
CA LYS A 31 -15.96 -0.41 4.73
C LYS A 31 -15.05 -1.43 5.41
N VAL A 32 -15.13 -1.53 6.74
CA VAL A 32 -14.38 -2.53 7.50
C VAL A 32 -14.82 -3.94 7.12
N ALA A 33 -16.12 -4.20 7.03
CA ALA A 33 -16.64 -5.50 6.60
C ALA A 33 -16.18 -5.86 5.18
N ASP A 34 -16.32 -4.94 4.23
CA ASP A 34 -15.87 -5.13 2.84
C ASP A 34 -14.37 -5.43 2.79
N ASN A 35 -13.55 -4.70 3.56
CA ASN A 35 -12.11 -4.93 3.65
C ASN A 35 -11.72 -6.22 4.37
N ILE A 36 -12.56 -6.77 5.25
CA ILE A 36 -12.32 -8.09 5.88
C ILE A 36 -12.59 -9.22 4.88
N LEU A 37 -13.60 -9.05 4.03
CA LEU A 37 -14.01 -10.04 3.03
C LEU A 37 -13.12 -10.02 1.77
N ASP A 38 -12.31 -8.97 1.57
CA ASP A 38 -11.35 -8.89 0.46
C ASP A 38 -10.16 -9.84 0.68
N LEU A 39 -10.09 -10.89 -0.14
CA LEU A 39 -9.02 -11.89 -0.15
C LEU A 39 -7.65 -11.31 -0.54
N ASN A 40 -7.63 -10.13 -1.16
CA ASN A 40 -6.40 -9.44 -1.51
C ASN A 40 -5.86 -8.59 -0.36
N THR A 41 -6.40 -8.70 0.86
CA THR A 41 -5.92 -7.96 2.04
C THR A 41 -5.35 -8.88 3.10
N GLU A 42 -4.46 -8.35 3.92
CA GLU A 42 -3.85 -9.12 5.01
C GLU A 42 -4.91 -9.52 6.07
N ALA A 43 -5.23 -10.81 6.13
CA ALA A 43 -6.34 -11.35 6.92
C ALA A 43 -6.24 -11.03 8.42
N LYS A 44 -5.04 -11.15 9.01
CA LYS A 44 -4.82 -10.95 10.46
C LYS A 44 -4.57 -9.49 10.85
N THR A 45 -4.47 -8.58 9.89
CA THR A 45 -4.22 -7.17 10.19
C THR A 45 -5.43 -6.53 10.88
N LYS A 46 -5.18 -5.83 11.99
CA LYS A 46 -6.23 -5.19 12.78
C LYS A 46 -6.84 -4.03 12.00
N ARG A 47 -8.16 -4.07 11.77
CA ARG A 47 -8.95 -2.89 11.37
C ARG A 47 -9.38 -2.13 12.61
N LYS A 48 -9.49 -0.81 12.51
CA LYS A 48 -9.93 0.07 13.61
C LYS A 48 -11.02 1.01 13.11
N VAL A 49 -12.00 1.30 13.95
CA VAL A 49 -12.91 2.44 13.77
C VAL A 49 -12.74 3.35 14.98
N THR A 50 -12.66 4.65 14.75
CA THR A 50 -12.43 5.65 15.78
C THR A 50 -13.48 6.75 15.63
N LEU A 51 -14.24 6.98 16.70
CA LEU A 51 -15.06 8.17 16.85
C LEU A 51 -14.27 9.19 17.66
N GLU A 52 -14.16 10.39 17.14
CA GLU A 52 -13.43 11.51 17.73
C GLU A 52 -14.42 12.66 17.90
N LEU A 53 -14.68 13.02 19.15
CA LEU A 53 -15.54 14.13 19.51
C LEU A 53 -14.65 15.31 19.90
N ILE A 54 -14.86 16.45 19.25
CA ILE A 54 -14.18 17.71 19.50
C ILE A 54 -15.22 18.64 20.12
N LEU A 55 -14.93 19.14 21.32
CA LEU A 55 -15.83 19.99 22.10
C LEU A 55 -15.17 21.35 22.30
N GLU A 56 -15.77 22.39 21.77
CA GLU A 56 -15.27 23.76 21.83
C GLU A 56 -16.26 24.62 22.66
N PRO A 57 -15.94 24.91 23.94
CA PRO A 57 -16.80 25.74 24.77
C PRO A 57 -16.69 27.21 24.36
N ASN A 58 -17.77 27.97 24.54
CA ASN A 58 -17.72 29.42 24.44
C ASN A 58 -17.07 30.07 25.69
N ASP A 59 -16.78 31.37 25.63
CA ASP A 59 -16.13 32.11 26.71
C ASP A 59 -16.90 32.07 28.04
N ASN A 60 -18.23 32.05 27.96
CA ASN A 60 -19.13 32.02 29.12
C ASN A 60 -19.26 30.61 29.74
N ARG A 61 -18.78 29.56 29.06
CA ARG A 61 -18.86 28.14 29.46
C ARG A 61 -20.29 27.64 29.66
N ASP A 62 -21.25 28.24 28.98
CA ASP A 62 -22.68 27.87 29.02
C ASP A 62 -23.15 27.18 27.73
N ALA A 63 -22.36 27.25 26.66
CA ALA A 63 -22.58 26.51 25.42
C ALA A 63 -21.28 25.86 24.92
N VAL A 64 -21.42 24.74 24.21
CA VAL A 64 -20.31 23.96 23.67
C VAL A 64 -20.68 23.49 22.26
N ASP A 65 -19.83 23.82 21.29
CA ASP A 65 -19.93 23.26 19.94
C ASP A 65 -19.32 21.86 19.94
N VAL A 66 -20.07 20.89 19.39
CA VAL A 66 -19.63 19.49 19.34
C VAL A 66 -19.51 19.04 17.90
N THR A 67 -18.28 18.72 17.49
CA THR A 67 -18.00 18.11 16.19
C THR A 67 -17.65 16.63 16.37
N VAL A 68 -18.26 15.75 15.57
CA VAL A 68 -17.98 14.30 15.61
C VAL A 68 -17.39 13.82 14.30
N ASN A 69 -16.17 13.30 14.38
CA ASN A 69 -15.45 12.68 13.29
C ASN A 69 -15.47 11.16 13.45
N VAL A 70 -15.74 10.43 12.37
CA VAL A 70 -15.69 8.96 12.36
C VAL A 70 -14.71 8.55 11.28
N LYS A 71 -13.67 7.81 11.67
CA LYS A 71 -12.60 7.36 10.76
C LYS A 71 -12.30 5.88 10.95
N SER A 72 -12.02 5.17 9.85
CA SER A 72 -11.54 3.79 9.89
C SER A 72 -10.08 3.67 9.43
N LYS A 73 -9.39 2.67 9.99
CA LYS A 73 -8.09 2.19 9.51
C LYS A 73 -8.29 0.75 9.03
N LEU A 74 -8.11 0.54 7.74
CA LEU A 74 -8.31 -0.74 7.07
C LEU A 74 -6.99 -1.52 6.96
N ALA A 75 -7.08 -2.82 6.68
CA ALA A 75 -5.90 -3.59 6.34
C ALA A 75 -5.43 -3.20 4.93
N PRO A 76 -4.10 -3.12 4.70
CA PRO A 76 -3.57 -2.89 3.37
C PRO A 76 -3.87 -4.11 2.48
N GLN A 77 -3.89 -3.88 1.18
CA GLN A 77 -3.81 -4.96 0.22
C GLN A 77 -2.45 -5.66 0.36
N VAL A 78 -2.43 -6.97 0.10
CA VAL A 78 -1.22 -7.77 0.03
C VAL A 78 -0.35 -7.17 -1.07
N GLY A 79 0.85 -6.74 -0.69
CA GLY A 79 1.77 -6.11 -1.62
C GLY A 79 2.28 -7.10 -2.67
N VAL A 80 2.38 -6.67 -3.92
CA VAL A 80 3.10 -7.40 -4.95
C VAL A 80 4.58 -7.00 -4.84
N ALA A 81 5.44 -7.94 -4.48
CA ALA A 81 6.86 -7.72 -4.40
C ALA A 81 7.50 -7.90 -5.79
N THR A 82 8.37 -6.97 -6.17
CA THR A 82 9.27 -7.11 -7.33
C THR A 82 10.66 -6.60 -6.95
N THR A 83 11.68 -7.02 -7.70
CA THR A 83 13.07 -6.60 -7.49
C THR A 83 13.47 -5.61 -8.58
N LEU A 84 13.99 -4.45 -8.16
CA LEU A 84 14.49 -3.42 -9.07
C LEU A 84 16.03 -3.50 -9.12
N LEU A 85 16.58 -3.73 -10.30
CA LEU A 85 18.00 -3.57 -10.59
C LEU A 85 18.30 -2.08 -10.79
N LEU A 86 19.31 -1.59 -10.09
CA LEU A 86 19.79 -0.22 -10.19
C LEU A 86 21.23 -0.22 -10.65
N GLY A 87 21.52 0.54 -11.69
CA GLY A 87 22.85 0.74 -12.24
C GLY A 87 23.13 2.22 -12.45
N ARG A 88 24.41 2.56 -12.51
CA ARG A 88 24.86 3.84 -13.06
C ARG A 88 25.76 3.53 -14.23
N ASN A 89 25.40 4.06 -15.39
CA ASN A 89 26.22 3.96 -16.58
C ASN A 89 27.56 4.68 -16.30
N ALA A 90 28.67 3.96 -16.39
CA ALA A 90 29.99 4.50 -16.05
C ALA A 90 30.46 5.59 -17.01
N ASP A 91 29.99 5.55 -18.27
CA ASP A 91 30.40 6.47 -19.32
C ASP A 91 29.58 7.76 -19.33
N THR A 92 28.27 7.67 -19.08
CA THR A 92 27.35 8.82 -19.13
C THR A 92 27.00 9.38 -17.75
N GLY A 93 27.26 8.62 -16.68
CA GLY A 93 26.85 8.95 -15.32
C GLY A 93 25.33 8.84 -15.06
N ILE A 94 24.55 8.42 -16.06
CA ILE A 94 23.10 8.32 -15.99
C ILE A 94 22.70 7.10 -15.14
N ILE A 95 21.68 7.28 -14.30
CA ILE A 95 21.09 6.21 -13.50
C ILE A 95 20.14 5.41 -14.38
N GLU A 96 20.30 4.10 -14.37
CA GLU A 96 19.46 3.13 -15.08
C GLU A 96 18.77 2.24 -14.03
N ALA A 97 17.48 1.97 -14.25
CA ALA A 97 16.68 1.15 -13.36
C ALA A 97 15.80 0.21 -14.18
N ASN A 98 15.87 -1.09 -13.92
CA ASN A 98 15.10 -2.12 -14.63
C ASN A 98 14.56 -3.15 -13.64
N GLU A 99 13.39 -3.70 -13.90
CA GLU A 99 12.85 -4.80 -13.08
C GLU A 99 13.63 -6.09 -13.37
N LEU A 100 14.03 -6.83 -12.32
CA LEU A 100 14.67 -8.14 -12.47
C LEU A 100 13.62 -9.19 -12.88
N LYS A 101 13.83 -9.82 -14.03
CA LYS A 101 12.93 -10.85 -14.57
C LYS A 101 13.49 -12.27 -14.47
N SER A 102 14.81 -12.43 -14.43
CA SER A 102 15.45 -13.76 -14.39
C SER A 102 15.56 -14.39 -12.99
N GLY A 103 15.24 -13.63 -11.93
CA GLY A 103 15.40 -14.05 -10.53
C GLY A 103 16.82 -13.94 -9.97
N ILE A 104 17.86 -13.83 -10.81
CA ILE A 104 19.25 -13.60 -10.39
C ILE A 104 19.86 -12.49 -11.26
N PRO A 105 20.40 -11.41 -10.68
CA PRO A 105 21.06 -10.35 -11.44
C PRO A 105 22.19 -10.88 -12.34
N GLY A 106 22.25 -10.42 -13.59
CA GLY A 106 23.22 -10.83 -14.61
C GLY A 106 22.97 -12.21 -15.23
N GLN A 107 21.97 -12.97 -14.77
CA GLN A 107 21.66 -14.29 -15.32
C GLN A 107 20.61 -14.20 -16.43
N THR A 108 20.91 -14.78 -17.59
CA THR A 108 19.92 -14.97 -18.66
C THR A 108 18.90 -16.03 -18.27
N TYR A 109 17.66 -15.87 -18.73
CA TYR A 109 16.58 -16.84 -18.52
C TYR A 109 15.85 -17.16 -19.83
N ILE A 110 15.14 -18.28 -19.85
CA ILE A 110 14.21 -18.64 -20.92
C ILE A 110 12.83 -18.17 -20.48
N ASP A 111 12.17 -17.37 -21.31
CA ASP A 111 10.82 -16.89 -21.03
C ASP A 111 9.72 -17.90 -21.44
N GLU A 112 8.46 -17.53 -21.23
CA GLU A 112 7.30 -18.36 -21.56
C GLU A 112 7.18 -18.67 -23.07
N ASP A 113 7.75 -17.82 -23.91
CA ASP A 113 7.78 -17.96 -25.37
C ASP A 113 8.97 -18.82 -25.86
N GLY A 114 9.79 -19.34 -24.94
CA GLY A 114 10.96 -20.16 -25.22
C GLY A 114 12.18 -19.37 -25.70
N GLN A 115 12.18 -18.05 -25.57
CA GLN A 115 13.26 -17.16 -26.00
C GLN A 115 14.25 -16.88 -24.86
N LEU A 116 15.54 -16.85 -25.21
CA LEU A 116 16.60 -16.44 -24.29
C LEU A 116 16.60 -14.92 -24.12
N LYS A 117 16.44 -14.46 -22.88
CA LYS A 117 16.42 -13.05 -22.51
C LYS A 117 17.46 -12.75 -21.42
N THR A 118 17.91 -11.49 -21.36
CA THR A 118 18.74 -10.96 -20.27
C THR A 118 17.99 -10.98 -18.94
N ASP A 119 18.69 -10.67 -17.86
CA ASP A 119 18.11 -10.51 -16.53
C ASP A 119 17.03 -9.41 -16.43
N THR A 120 17.03 -8.46 -17.38
CA THR A 120 16.04 -7.39 -17.53
C THR A 120 14.93 -7.69 -18.55
N GLY A 121 15.01 -8.81 -19.29
CA GLY A 121 13.99 -9.22 -20.27
C GLY A 121 14.27 -8.83 -21.73
N GLU A 122 15.47 -8.34 -22.05
CA GLU A 122 15.85 -8.04 -23.43
C GLU A 122 16.29 -9.31 -24.18
N PRO A 123 15.85 -9.54 -25.44
CA PRO A 123 16.28 -10.72 -26.21
C PRO A 123 17.79 -10.74 -26.45
N ILE A 124 18.45 -11.88 -26.18
CA ILE A 124 19.91 -12.01 -26.29
C ILE A 124 20.43 -11.77 -27.71
N ASP A 125 19.64 -12.13 -28.73
CA ASP A 125 19.99 -11.96 -30.15
C ASP A 125 20.17 -10.49 -30.56
N LYS A 126 19.60 -9.56 -29.79
CA LYS A 126 19.78 -8.12 -29.99
C LYS A 126 21.06 -7.63 -29.32
N VAL A 127 21.33 -8.07 -28.10
CA VAL A 127 22.52 -7.68 -27.31
C VAL A 127 23.81 -8.26 -27.89
N ALA A 128 23.78 -9.51 -28.37
CA ALA A 128 24.97 -10.20 -28.91
C ALA A 128 25.48 -9.63 -30.24
N LYS A 129 24.66 -8.85 -30.97
CA LYS A 129 25.08 -8.21 -32.22
C LYS A 129 25.98 -6.98 -31.99
N ASP A 130 25.95 -6.40 -30.80
CA ASP A 130 26.77 -5.23 -30.44
C ASP A 130 28.14 -5.60 -29.83
N SER A 131 28.34 -6.85 -29.43
CA SER A 131 29.63 -7.32 -28.90
C SER A 131 30.60 -7.71 -30.03
N LYS A 132 31.60 -6.86 -30.27
CA LYS A 132 32.77 -7.18 -31.12
C LYS A 132 33.41 -8.48 -30.63
N VAL A 133 33.40 -9.51 -31.46
CA VAL A 133 34.09 -10.79 -31.21
C VAL A 133 35.58 -10.50 -30.96
N ILE A 134 36.07 -10.82 -29.76
CA ILE A 134 37.49 -10.74 -29.40
C ILE A 134 38.14 -12.09 -29.74
N ASP A 135 39.06 -12.08 -30.71
CA ASP A 135 39.84 -13.25 -31.10
C ASP A 135 40.98 -13.50 -30.08
N LEU A 136 40.78 -14.48 -29.19
CA LEU A 136 41.72 -14.86 -28.15
C LEU A 136 42.95 -15.65 -28.66
N GLN A 137 43.01 -15.99 -29.96
CA GLN A 137 44.16 -16.70 -30.53
C GLN A 137 45.30 -15.77 -30.97
N LYS A 138 45.06 -14.45 -31.06
CA LYS A 138 46.09 -13.48 -31.51
C LYS A 138 47.12 -13.07 -30.45
N ASN A 139 46.90 -13.40 -29.17
CA ASN A 139 47.80 -13.04 -28.06
C ASN A 139 48.65 -14.22 -27.55
N LYS A 140 48.99 -15.18 -28.42
CA LYS A 140 50.09 -16.14 -28.15
C LYS A 140 51.28 -15.78 -29.03
N GLY A 141 52.01 -14.74 -28.60
CA GLY A 141 53.39 -14.48 -29.02
C GLY A 141 54.37 -15.13 -28.06
#